data_AF-A0A925AWS8-F1
#
_entry.id   AF-A0A925AWS8-F1
#
_cell.length_a   1.000
_cell.length_b   1.000
_cell.length_c   1.000
_cell.angle_alpha   90.00
_cell.angle_beta   90.00
_cell.angle_gamma   90.00
#
_symmetry.space_group_name_H-M   'P 1'
#
loop_
_entity.id
_entity.type
_entity.pdbx_description
1 polymer ?
#
loop_
_entity_poly.entity_id
_entity_poly.type
_entity_poly.pdbx_seq_one_letter_code
_entity_poly.pdbx_strand_id
1 'polypeptide(L)'
;MSITVALAVSVLPVFLFLGALVLLDSYKLIPPRAILRAVAAGAAAGVVGYAISVPLQRAAALDIARYSVYVAPVVEELLKAVYIAWLLRGSKVGFVVDAATYGFAVGTGFALVEN
;
A
#
# COMPACT_ATOMS: atom_id res chain seq x y z
N MET A 1 -6.51 -26.42 -0.34
CA MET A 1 -5.32 -25.68 0.11
C MET A 1 -5.51 -25.39 1.60
N SER A 2 -4.52 -25.63 2.46
CA SER A 2 -4.65 -25.30 3.89
C SER A 2 -4.62 -23.78 4.07
N ILE A 3 -5.28 -23.27 5.13
CA ILE A 3 -5.32 -21.83 5.46
C ILE A 3 -3.90 -21.27 5.56
N THR A 4 -2.96 -22.03 6.14
CA THR A 4 -1.54 -21.66 6.23
C THR A 4 -0.91 -21.39 4.86
N VAL A 5 -1.19 -22.25 3.87
CA VAL A 5 -0.66 -22.09 2.52
C VAL A 5 -1.29 -20.88 1.83
N ALA A 6 -2.60 -20.63 2.03
CA ALA A 6 -3.27 -19.46 1.48
C ALA A 6 -2.71 -18.14 2.03
N LEU A 7 -2.48 -18.06 3.35
CA LEU A 7 -1.85 -16.90 3.98
C LEU A 7 -0.41 -16.70 3.52
N ALA A 8 0.36 -17.78 3.38
CA ALA A 8 1.73 -17.70 2.88
C ALA A 8 1.77 -17.17 1.44
N VAL A 9 0.93 -17.69 0.55
CA VAL A 9 0.94 -17.28 -0.86
C VAL A 9 0.44 -15.84 -1.06
N SER A 10 -0.51 -15.37 -0.25
CA SER A 10 -1.04 -14.00 -0.34
C SER A 10 -0.08 -12.93 0.22
N VAL A 11 0.59 -13.22 1.34
CA VAL A 11 1.35 -12.19 2.08
C VAL A 11 2.86 -12.30 1.84
N LEU A 12 3.42 -13.51 1.85
CA LEU A 12 4.87 -13.72 1.84
C LEU A 12 5.57 -13.05 0.65
N PRO A 13 5.08 -13.15 -0.61
CA PRO A 13 5.80 -12.60 -1.76
C PRO A 13 6.01 -11.09 -1.67
N VAL A 14 4.99 -10.37 -1.18
CA VAL A 14 5.02 -8.90 -1.10
C VAL A 14 6.03 -8.44 -0.04
N PHE A 15 6.05 -9.09 1.13
CA PHE A 15 7.04 -8.78 2.17
C PHE A 15 8.46 -9.20 1.78
N LEU A 16 8.63 -10.31 1.07
CA LEU A 16 9.93 -10.73 0.55
C LEU A 16 10.46 -9.71 -0.48
N PHE A 17 9.61 -9.22 -1.37
CA PHE A 17 10.02 -8.21 -2.34
C PHE A 17 10.35 -6.87 -1.68
N LEU A 18 9.58 -6.42 -0.69
CA LEU A 18 9.92 -5.24 0.11
C LEU A 18 11.29 -5.43 0.79
N GLY A 19 11.54 -6.60 1.38
CA GLY A 19 12.83 -6.95 1.95
C GLY A 19 13.96 -6.89 0.92
N ALA A 20 13.74 -7.42 -0.28
CA ALA A 20 14.70 -7.36 -1.37
C ALA A 20 15.02 -5.91 -1.79
N LEU A 21 14.01 -5.03 -1.92
CA LEU A 21 14.24 -3.61 -2.23
C LEU A 21 15.11 -2.92 -1.18
N VAL A 22 14.86 -3.19 0.10
CA VAL A 22 15.63 -2.64 1.22
C VAL A 22 17.07 -3.18 1.24
N LEU A 23 17.27 -4.44 0.84
CA LEU A 23 18.60 -5.04 0.76
C LEU A 23 19.40 -4.54 -0.45
N LEU A 24 18.72 -4.29 -1.58
CA LEU A 24 19.31 -3.77 -2.81
C LEU A 24 19.62 -2.27 -2.74
N ASP A 25 19.00 -1.54 -1.81
CA ASP A 25 19.37 -0.16 -1.53
C ASP A 25 20.77 -0.08 -0.90
N SER A 26 21.76 0.26 -1.73
CA SER A 26 23.16 0.43 -1.33
C SER A 26 23.36 1.58 -0.34
N TYR A 27 22.55 2.63 -0.41
CA TYR A 27 22.74 3.84 0.41
C TYR A 27 22.03 3.75 1.77
N LYS A 28 21.03 2.85 1.90
CA LYS A 28 20.28 2.57 3.15
C LYS A 28 19.83 3.82 3.88
N LEU A 29 19.33 4.79 3.11
CA LEU A 29 18.99 6.12 3.62
C LEU A 29 17.72 6.09 4.46
N ILE A 30 16.83 5.13 4.19
CA ILE A 30 15.58 4.96 4.91
C ILE A 30 15.81 4.11 6.16
N PRO A 31 15.60 4.64 7.38
CA PRO A 31 15.71 3.84 8.58
C PRO A 31 14.54 2.83 8.64
N PRO A 32 14.72 1.60 9.17
CA PRO A 32 13.68 0.57 9.19
C PRO A 32 12.35 1.03 9.80
N ARG A 33 12.40 1.89 10.84
CA ARG A 33 11.21 2.51 11.44
C ARG A 33 10.36 3.31 10.45
N ALA A 34 10.97 3.94 9.45
CA ALA A 34 10.24 4.71 8.44
C ALA A 34 9.55 3.79 7.42
N ILE A 35 10.17 2.65 7.10
CA ILE A 35 9.56 1.57 6.30
C ILE A 35 8.35 1.01 7.04
N LEU A 36 8.49 0.68 8.32
CA LEU A 36 7.38 0.18 9.15
C LEU A 36 6.22 1.19 9.23
N ARG A 37 6.53 2.49 9.33
CA ARG A 37 5.50 3.56 9.28
C ARG A 37 4.81 3.61 7.92
N ALA A 38 5.53 3.40 6.82
CA ALA A 38 4.95 3.35 5.48
C ALA A 38 4.01 2.13 5.30
N VAL A 39 4.43 0.96 5.78
CA VAL A 39 3.59 -0.24 5.85
C VAL A 39 2.34 0.02 6.69
N ALA A 40 2.49 0.61 7.89
CA ALA A 40 1.35 0.94 8.74
C ALA A 40 0.39 1.94 8.07
N ALA A 41 0.92 2.94 7.35
CA ALA A 41 0.11 3.89 6.60
C ALA A 41 -0.66 3.22 5.45
N GLY A 42 -0.03 2.28 4.74
CA GLY A 42 -0.69 1.45 3.73
C GLY A 42 -1.83 0.60 4.30
N ALA A 43 -1.58 -0.07 5.42
CA ALA A 43 -2.61 -0.86 6.11
C ALA A 43 -3.79 0.02 6.55
N ALA A 44 -3.51 1.20 7.10
CA ALA A 44 -4.53 2.17 7.46
C ALA A 44 -5.33 2.64 6.21
N ALA A 45 -4.67 2.86 5.08
CA ALA A 45 -5.34 3.17 3.82
C ALA A 45 -6.27 2.04 3.36
N GLY A 46 -5.89 0.77 3.55
CA GLY A 46 -6.74 -0.39 3.27
C GLY A 46 -8.00 -0.41 4.14
N VAL A 47 -7.85 -0.21 5.46
CA VAL A 47 -8.99 -0.12 6.39
C VAL A 47 -9.94 1.03 6.02
N VAL A 48 -9.39 2.20 5.69
CA VAL A 48 -10.19 3.35 5.27
C VAL A 48 -10.88 3.06 3.94
N GLY A 49 -10.17 2.50 2.96
CA GLY A 49 -10.71 2.11 1.66
C GLY A 49 -11.88 1.15 1.79
N TYR A 50 -11.75 0.14 2.67
CA TYR A 50 -12.83 -0.79 3.00
C TYR A 50 -14.04 -0.05 3.59
N ALA A 51 -13.83 0.82 4.58
CA ALA A 51 -14.89 1.55 5.25
C ALA A 51 -15.68 2.49 4.31
N ILE A 52 -15.00 3.13 3.35
CA ILE A 52 -15.63 4.08 2.42
C ILE A 52 -16.20 3.41 1.16
N SER A 53 -15.83 2.15 0.87
CA SER A 53 -16.20 1.51 -0.40
C SER A 53 -17.70 1.34 -0.59
N VAL A 54 -18.42 0.87 0.44
CA VAL A 54 -19.88 0.68 0.37
C VAL A 54 -20.66 2.00 0.17
N PRO A 55 -20.45 3.06 0.98
CA PRO A 55 -21.15 4.32 0.76
C PRO A 55 -20.78 4.96 -0.58
N LEU A 56 -19.53 4.86 -1.01
CA LEU A 56 -19.08 5.43 -2.28
C LEU A 56 -19.69 4.69 -3.50
N GLN A 57 -19.77 3.36 -3.43
CA GLN A 57 -20.45 2.56 -4.45
C GLN A 57 -21.91 2.98 -4.61
N ARG A 58 -22.62 3.16 -3.49
CA ARG A 58 -24.02 3.62 -3.49
C ARG A 58 -24.16 5.02 -4.09
N ALA A 59 -23.26 5.94 -3.74
CA ALA A 59 -23.26 7.30 -4.27
C ALA A 59 -22.95 7.33 -5.77
N ALA A 60 -22.06 6.45 -6.26
CA ALA A 60 -21.73 6.33 -7.67
C ALA A 60 -22.84 5.67 -8.51
N ALA A 61 -23.84 5.04 -7.87
CA ALA A 61 -24.92 4.29 -8.51
C ALA A 61 -24.42 3.22 -9.51
N LEU A 62 -23.27 2.61 -9.19
CA LEU A 62 -22.67 1.55 -10.00
C LEU A 62 -22.95 0.17 -9.38
N ASP A 63 -23.09 -0.83 -10.24
CA ASP A 63 -23.01 -2.22 -9.80
C ASP A 63 -21.62 -2.53 -9.25
N ILE A 64 -21.50 -3.65 -8.51
CA ILE A 64 -20.25 -4.02 -7.87
C ILE A 64 -19.13 -4.26 -8.90
N ALA A 65 -19.45 -4.82 -10.06
CA ALA A 65 -18.47 -5.12 -11.09
C ALA A 65 -17.83 -3.84 -11.68
N ARG A 66 -18.64 -2.84 -12.04
CA ARG A 66 -18.15 -1.57 -12.58
C ARG A 66 -17.45 -0.74 -11.51
N TYR A 67 -17.98 -0.75 -10.28
CA TYR A 67 -17.35 -0.05 -9.17
C TYR A 67 -15.93 -0.59 -8.89
N SER A 68 -15.78 -1.91 -8.78
CA SER A 68 -14.50 -2.57 -8.50
C SER A 68 -13.46 -2.35 -9.59
N VAL A 69 -13.86 -2.15 -10.85
CA VAL A 69 -12.91 -1.96 -11.97
C VAL A 69 -12.54 -0.49 -12.18
N TYR A 70 -13.49 0.44 -11.99
CA TYR A 70 -13.29 1.84 -12.38
C TYR A 70 -13.11 2.82 -11.22
N VAL A 71 -13.76 2.58 -10.08
CA VAL A 71 -13.82 3.55 -8.98
C VAL A 71 -12.93 3.11 -7.82
N ALA A 72 -13.05 1.86 -7.38
CA ALA A 72 -12.28 1.34 -6.26
C ALA A 72 -10.76 1.53 -6.47
N PRO A 73 -10.16 1.16 -7.62
CA PRO A 73 -8.72 1.28 -7.80
C PRO A 73 -8.24 2.74 -7.72
N VAL A 74 -9.00 3.68 -8.28
CA VAL A 74 -8.65 5.11 -8.21
C VAL A 74 -8.64 5.59 -6.77
N VAL A 75 -9.67 5.22 -5.99
CA VAL A 75 -9.79 5.60 -4.59
C VAL A 75 -8.66 5.01 -3.75
N GLU A 76 -8.35 3.74 -3.97
CA GLU A 76 -7.29 3.01 -3.27
C GLU A 76 -5.91 3.60 -3.55
N GLU A 77 -5.59 3.91 -4.81
CA GLU A 77 -4.35 4.58 -5.18
C GLU A 77 -4.27 6.00 -4.59
N LEU A 78 -5.37 6.75 -4.58
CA LEU A 78 -5.40 8.08 -3.97
C LEU A 78 -5.15 8.02 -2.45
N LEU A 79 -5.77 7.06 -1.76
CA LEU A 79 -5.56 6.85 -0.32
C LEU A 79 -4.10 6.48 -0.02
N LYS A 80 -3.50 5.56 -0.78
CA LYS A 80 -2.09 5.19 -0.65
C LYS A 80 -1.17 6.39 -0.94
N ALA A 81 -1.50 7.20 -1.94
CA ALA A 81 -0.70 8.35 -2.34
C ALA A 81 -0.63 9.46 -1.27
N VAL A 82 -1.60 9.57 -0.36
CA VAL A 82 -1.60 10.58 0.73
C VAL A 82 -0.30 10.54 1.53
N TYR A 83 0.16 9.35 1.91
CA TYR A 83 1.39 9.22 2.71
C TYR A 83 2.64 9.61 1.91
N ILE A 84 2.70 9.22 0.64
CA ILE A 84 3.81 9.56 -0.26
C ILE A 84 3.87 11.08 -0.48
N ALA A 85 2.72 11.72 -0.75
CA ALA A 85 2.63 13.16 -0.91
C ALA A 85 3.09 13.91 0.37
N TRP A 86 2.74 13.39 1.55
CA TRP A 86 3.22 13.95 2.82
C TRP A 86 4.74 13.85 2.98
N LEU A 87 5.35 12.72 2.60
CA LEU A 87 6.81 12.56 2.61
C LEU A 87 7.52 13.52 1.66
N LEU A 88 6.99 13.67 0.43
CA LEU A 88 7.53 14.57 -0.59
C LEU A 88 7.45 16.03 -0.16
N ARG A 89 6.32 16.45 0.41
CA ARG A 89 6.15 17.82 0.96
C ARG A 89 7.13 18.16 2.07
N GLY A 90 7.56 17.15 2.84
CA GLY A 90 8.54 17.32 3.91
C GLY A 90 9.99 17.16 3.47
N SER A 91 10.28 17.04 2.17
CA SER A 91 11.62 16.76 1.62
C SER A 91 12.28 15.54 2.28
N LYS A 92 11.49 14.53 2.65
CA LYS A 92 11.96 13.31 3.34
C LYS A 92 12.40 12.19 2.39
N VAL A 93 12.40 12.46 1.09
CA VAL A 93 12.75 11.54 0.01
C VAL A 93 13.95 12.15 -0.70
N GLY A 94 15.14 11.56 -0.47
CA GLY A 94 16.40 12.10 -1.00
C GLY A 94 16.67 11.64 -2.43
N PHE A 95 16.24 10.41 -2.76
CA PHE A 95 16.47 9.79 -4.07
C PHE A 95 15.21 9.12 -4.62
N VAL A 96 15.22 8.86 -5.93
CA VAL A 96 14.13 8.12 -6.62
C VAL A 96 13.96 6.72 -6.04
N VAL A 97 15.05 6.05 -5.67
CA VAL A 97 15.02 4.71 -5.04
C VAL A 97 14.32 4.75 -3.68
N ASP A 98 14.50 5.83 -2.89
CA ASP A 98 13.79 6.00 -1.63
C ASP A 98 12.28 6.10 -1.86
N ALA A 99 11.88 6.88 -2.87
CA ALA A 99 10.48 7.06 -3.25
C ALA A 99 9.85 5.72 -3.65
N ALA A 100 10.58 4.91 -4.43
CA ALA A 100 10.14 3.58 -4.83
C ALA A 100 9.99 2.65 -3.64
N THR A 101 10.96 2.63 -2.71
CA THR A 101 10.89 1.82 -1.49
C THR A 101 9.72 2.25 -0.59
N TYR A 102 9.49 3.55 -0.41
CA TYR A 102 8.33 4.05 0.33
C TYR A 102 7.01 3.69 -0.36
N GLY A 103 6.91 3.87 -1.68
CA GLY A 103 5.74 3.50 -2.46
C GLY A 103 5.42 2.01 -2.34
N PHE A 104 6.44 1.16 -2.47
CA PHE A 104 6.28 -0.28 -2.32
C PHE A 104 5.91 -0.68 -0.88
N ALA A 105 6.49 -0.02 0.14
CA ALA A 105 6.14 -0.28 1.54
C ALA A 105 4.69 0.08 1.85
N VAL A 106 4.16 1.20 1.32
CA VAL A 106 2.74 1.55 1.42
C VAL A 106 1.88 0.50 0.72
N GLY A 107 2.22 0.10 -0.51
CA GLY A 107 1.52 -0.96 -1.22
C GLY A 107 1.52 -2.29 -0.46
N THR A 108 2.64 -2.65 0.18
CA THR A 108 2.76 -3.86 1.01
C THR A 108 1.80 -3.83 2.19
N GLY A 109 1.71 -2.71 2.89
CA GLY A 109 0.79 -2.54 4.00
C GLY A 109 -0.68 -2.61 3.58
N PHE A 110 -1.00 -2.00 2.44
CA PHE A 110 -2.35 -2.02 1.88
C PHE A 110 -2.78 -3.45 1.51
N ALA A 111 -1.93 -4.16 0.77
CA ALA A 111 -2.17 -5.54 0.34
C ALA A 111 -2.32 -6.52 1.53
N LEU A 112 -1.70 -6.25 2.68
CA LEU A 112 -1.88 -7.07 3.89
C LEU A 112 -3.33 -7.02 4.42
N VAL A 113 -4.05 -5.92 4.21
CA VAL A 113 -5.42 -5.72 4.70
C VAL A 113 -6.46 -6.12 3.68
N GLU A 114 -6.16 -5.94 2.39
CA GLU A 114 -7.11 -6.16 1.30
C GLU A 114 -7.22 -7.63 0.86
N ASN A 115 -6.14 -8.41 0.93
CA ASN A 115 -6.07 -9.80 0.43
C ASN A 115 -6.87 -10.82 1.25
#